data_AF-A0A660YP58-F1
#
_entry.id   AF-A0A660YP58-F1
#
_cell.length_a   1.000
_cell.length_b   1.000
_cell.length_c   1.000
_cell.angle_alpha   90.00
_cell.angle_beta   90.00
_cell.angle_gamma   90.00
#
_symmetry.space_group_name_H-M   'P 1'
#
loop_
_entity.id
_entity.type
_entity.pdbx_description
1 polymer ?
#
loop_
_entity_poly.entity_id
_entity_poly.type
_entity_poly.pdbx_seq_one_letter_code
_entity_poly.pdbx_strand_id
1 'polypeptide(L)'
;MKKTLLILISLLLIAFLAMTGCQQTAVTSAKVYMQQENYDKAIEQAKKAVETMPNDAEAYYILGLAYGKKGMYKEMNEAFTNSLKYSDLHKTDIDHERKIYWVRIFNTGVN
;
A
#
# COMPACT_ATOMS: atom_id res chain seq x y z
N MET A 1 12.94 -29.19 37.07
CA MET A 1 11.74 -29.30 36.22
C MET A 1 10.87 -28.04 36.25
N LYS A 2 10.39 -27.55 37.40
CA LYS A 2 9.55 -26.32 37.45
C LYS A 2 10.28 -25.03 37.03
N LYS A 3 11.55 -24.86 37.43
CA LYS A 3 12.36 -23.68 37.08
C LYS A 3 12.71 -23.61 35.59
N THR A 4 13.04 -24.76 34.97
CA THR A 4 13.30 -24.86 33.54
C THR A 4 12.04 -24.60 32.69
N LEU A 5 10.87 -25.04 33.17
CA LEU A 5 9.58 -24.74 32.53
C LEU A 5 9.25 -23.24 32.56
N LEU A 6 9.50 -22.56 33.68
CA LEU A 6 9.31 -21.11 33.81
C LEU A 6 10.20 -20.31 32.86
N ILE A 7 11.46 -20.74 32.69
CA ILE A 7 12.41 -20.10 31.76
C ILE A 7 11.97 -20.28 30.30
N LEU A 8 11.43 -21.45 29.94
CA LEU A 8 10.88 -21.69 28.60
C LEU A 8 9.64 -20.82 28.31
N ILE A 9 8.75 -20.69 29.29
CA ILE A 9 7.54 -19.84 29.16
C ILE A 9 7.93 -18.38 29.00
N SER A 10 8.90 -17.88 29.79
CA SER A 10 9.34 -16.49 29.66
C SER A 10 10.06 -16.22 28.32
N LEU A 11 10.86 -17.16 27.81
CA LEU A 11 11.47 -17.06 26.49
C LEU A 11 10.43 -17.05 25.35
N LEU A 12 9.40 -17.89 25.44
CA LEU A 12 8.26 -17.89 24.50
C LEU A 12 7.49 -16.57 24.53
N LEU A 13 7.27 -16.00 25.73
CA LEU A 13 6.57 -14.73 25.89
C LEU A 13 7.35 -13.56 25.26
N ILE A 14 8.67 -13.53 25.46
CA ILE A 14 9.56 -12.49 24.88
C ILE A 14 9.59 -12.59 23.35
N ALA A 15 9.64 -13.81 22.79
CA ALA A 15 9.58 -14.03 21.35
C ALA A 15 8.24 -13.58 20.75
N PHE A 16 7.12 -13.84 21.44
CA PHE A 16 5.79 -13.39 21.02
C PHE A 16 5.66 -11.86 21.03
N LEU A 17 6.19 -11.20 22.07
CA LEU A 17 6.20 -9.73 22.15
C LEU A 17 7.05 -9.08 21.06
N ALA A 18 8.17 -9.70 20.68
CA ALA A 18 9.03 -9.22 19.58
C ALA A 18 8.33 -9.28 18.21
N MET A 19 7.39 -10.21 18.00
CA MET A 19 6.59 -10.29 16.78
C MET A 19 5.46 -9.24 16.73
N THR A 20 5.05 -8.71 17.88
CA THR A 20 4.08 -7.59 17.97
C THR A 20 4.73 -6.21 17.94
N GLY A 21 6.07 -6.15 17.84
CA GLY A 21 6.79 -4.92 17.59
C GLY A 21 6.37 -4.38 16.23
N CYS A 22 5.43 -3.45 16.23
CA CYS A 22 4.80 -2.82 15.08
C CYS A 22 5.82 -2.59 13.95
N GLN A 23 5.85 -3.48 12.97
CA GLN A 23 6.73 -3.32 11.82
C GLN A 23 6.28 -2.05 11.11
N GLN A 24 7.18 -1.08 10.98
CA GLN A 24 6.95 0.15 10.20
C GLN A 24 6.44 -0.27 8.82
N THR A 25 5.11 -0.20 8.60
CA THR A 25 4.53 -0.75 7.37
C THR A 25 4.99 0.13 6.22
N ALA A 26 5.49 -0.50 5.15
CA ALA A 26 5.90 0.22 3.94
C ALA A 26 4.73 1.07 3.37
N VAL A 27 3.47 0.66 3.65
CA VAL A 27 2.24 1.44 3.45
C VAL A 27 2.29 2.81 4.14
N THR A 28 2.66 2.88 5.42
CA THR A 28 2.75 4.16 6.16
C THR A 28 3.81 5.06 5.54
N SER A 29 4.96 4.50 5.17
CA SER A 29 5.99 5.28 4.48
C SER A 29 5.52 5.78 3.11
N ALA A 30 4.80 4.95 2.35
CA ALA A 30 4.19 5.36 1.09
C ALA A 30 3.20 6.52 1.29
N LYS A 31 2.33 6.47 2.32
CA LYS A 31 1.42 7.57 2.67
C LYS A 31 2.16 8.87 2.98
N VAL A 32 3.25 8.80 3.75
CA VAL A 32 4.07 9.98 4.06
C VAL A 32 4.67 10.58 2.80
N TYR A 33 5.21 9.76 1.91
CA TYR A 33 5.74 10.27 0.64
C TYR A 33 4.66 10.80 -0.30
N MET A 34 3.44 10.25 -0.28
CA MET A 34 2.30 10.83 -0.97
C MET A 34 1.96 12.23 -0.46
N GLN A 35 1.98 12.43 0.86
CA GLN A 35 1.74 13.75 1.48
C GLN A 35 2.84 14.77 1.15
N GLN A 36 4.07 14.30 0.94
CA GLN A 36 5.20 15.12 0.50
C GLN A 36 5.24 15.34 -1.02
N GLU A 37 4.24 14.82 -1.76
CA GLU A 37 4.20 14.82 -3.22
C GLU A 37 5.43 14.14 -3.88
N ASN A 38 6.18 13.35 -3.11
CA ASN A 38 7.31 12.58 -3.61
C ASN A 38 6.83 11.23 -4.13
N TYR A 39 6.18 11.27 -5.30
CA TYR A 39 5.51 10.10 -5.87
C TYR A 39 6.47 8.97 -6.24
N ASP A 40 7.72 9.27 -6.59
CA ASP A 40 8.72 8.23 -6.90
C ASP A 40 9.05 7.38 -5.67
N LYS A 41 9.29 8.03 -4.52
CA LYS A 41 9.47 7.32 -3.25
C LYS A 41 8.19 6.65 -2.78
N ALA A 42 7.02 7.26 -3.00
CA ALA A 42 5.74 6.63 -2.68
C ALA A 42 5.56 5.31 -3.45
N ILE A 43 5.88 5.29 -4.75
CA ILE A 43 5.86 4.07 -5.59
C ILE A 43 6.84 3.02 -5.04
N GLU A 44 8.07 3.41 -4.70
CA GLU A 44 9.06 2.49 -4.15
C GLU A 44 8.55 1.80 -2.87
N GLN A 45 8.00 2.58 -1.93
CA GLN A 45 7.51 2.04 -0.67
C GLN A 45 6.21 1.23 -0.84
N ALA A 46 5.31 1.67 -1.72
CA ALA A 46 4.10 0.91 -2.02
C ALA A 46 4.40 -0.42 -2.72
N LYS A 47 5.43 -0.48 -3.58
CA LYS A 47 5.94 -1.74 -4.16
C LYS A 47 6.46 -2.70 -3.09
N LYS A 48 7.29 -2.21 -2.16
CA LYS A 48 7.74 -3.01 -1.01
C LYS A 48 6.58 -3.52 -0.16
N ALA A 49 5.53 -2.71 0.01
CA ALA A 49 4.34 -3.11 0.73
C ALA A 49 3.62 -4.28 0.05
N VAL A 50 3.41 -4.23 -1.26
CA VAL A 50 2.76 -5.33 -2.00
C VAL A 50 3.65 -6.58 -2.14
N GLU A 51 4.97 -6.43 -2.11
CA GLU A 51 5.90 -7.58 -2.05
C GLU A 51 5.80 -8.32 -0.71
N THR A 52 5.66 -7.57 0.38
CA THR A 52 5.57 -8.14 1.74
C THR A 52 4.18 -8.67 2.05
N MET A 53 3.14 -7.98 1.56
CA MET A 53 1.73 -8.33 1.76
C MET A 53 0.99 -8.27 0.41
N PRO A 54 1.04 -9.34 -0.40
CA PRO A 54 0.49 -9.35 -1.76
C PRO A 54 -1.03 -9.19 -1.88
N ASN A 55 -1.74 -9.23 -0.76
CA ASN A 55 -3.19 -9.07 -0.63
C ASN A 55 -3.60 -7.77 0.07
N ASP A 56 -2.66 -6.86 0.32
CA ASP A 56 -2.96 -5.57 0.96
C ASP A 56 -3.60 -4.60 -0.05
N ALA A 57 -4.92 -4.46 0.04
CA ALA A 57 -5.70 -3.59 -0.83
C ALA A 57 -5.30 -2.11 -0.73
N GLU A 58 -4.91 -1.64 0.45
CA GLU A 58 -4.49 -0.25 0.69
C GLU A 58 -3.13 0.01 0.02
N ALA A 59 -2.20 -0.94 0.08
CA ALA A 59 -0.90 -0.84 -0.59
C ALA A 59 -1.06 -0.66 -2.10
N TYR A 60 -1.93 -1.46 -2.74
CA TYR A 60 -2.25 -1.31 -4.16
C TYR A 60 -2.99 0.00 -4.46
N TYR A 61 -3.86 0.46 -3.57
CA TYR A 61 -4.57 1.73 -3.74
C TYR A 61 -3.58 2.91 -3.77
N ILE A 62 -2.67 2.99 -2.80
CA ILE A 62 -1.63 4.02 -2.76
C ILE A 62 -0.73 3.94 -4.00
N LEU A 63 -0.34 2.73 -4.41
CA LEU A 63 0.45 2.52 -5.62
C LEU A 63 -0.27 3.08 -6.86
N GLY A 64 -1.58 2.82 -6.97
CA GLY A 64 -2.42 3.37 -8.04
C GLY A 64 -2.46 4.90 -8.03
N LEU A 65 -2.73 5.51 -6.87
CA LEU A 65 -2.71 6.97 -6.72
C LEU A 65 -1.36 7.56 -7.14
N ALA A 66 -0.25 6.98 -6.68
CA ALA A 66 1.09 7.48 -6.99
C ALA A 66 1.41 7.39 -8.49
N TYR A 67 1.04 6.29 -9.16
CA TYR A 67 1.15 6.18 -10.61
C TYR A 67 0.29 7.20 -11.35
N GLY A 68 -0.95 7.43 -10.90
CA GLY A 68 -1.84 8.43 -11.48
C GLY A 68 -1.27 9.85 -11.40
N LYS A 69 -0.62 10.20 -10.28
CA LYS A 69 0.10 11.48 -10.11
C LYS A 69 1.32 11.60 -11.03
N LYS A 70 1.98 10.50 -11.36
CA LYS A 70 3.08 10.44 -12.35
C LYS A 70 2.61 10.40 -13.81
N GLY A 71 1.30 10.31 -14.07
CA GLY A 71 0.76 10.15 -15.42
C GLY A 71 0.91 8.73 -15.98
N MET A 72 1.27 7.76 -15.15
CA MET A 72 1.46 6.35 -15.50
C MET A 72 0.10 5.62 -15.45
N TYR A 73 -0.81 5.98 -16.35
CA TYR A 73 -2.22 5.61 -16.25
C TYR A 73 -2.50 4.12 -16.47
N LYS A 74 -1.62 3.42 -17.20
CA LYS A 74 -1.73 1.97 -17.38
C LYS A 74 -1.47 1.27 -16.06
N GLU A 75 -0.34 1.57 -15.43
CA GLU A 75 0.11 1.02 -14.16
C GLU A 75 -0.82 1.39 -13.01
N MET A 76 -1.35 2.62 -13.03
CA MET A 76 -2.39 3.07 -12.12
C MET A 76 -3.63 2.18 -12.19
N ASN A 77 -4.13 1.89 -13.39
CA ASN A 77 -5.32 1.06 -13.57
C ASN A 77 -5.09 -0.39 -13.16
N GLU A 78 -3.89 -0.93 -13.42
CA GLU A 78 -3.48 -2.26 -12.97
C GLU A 78 -3.42 -2.32 -11.44
N ALA A 79 -2.82 -1.33 -10.78
CA ALA A 79 -2.75 -1.25 -9.33
C ALA A 79 -4.14 -1.14 -8.69
N PHE A 80 -5.01 -0.27 -9.20
CA PHE A 80 -6.40 -0.17 -8.73
C PHE A 80 -7.19 -1.47 -8.94
N THR A 81 -6.99 -2.17 -10.06
CA THR A 81 -7.62 -3.48 -10.28
C THR A 81 -7.16 -4.50 -9.22
N ASN A 82 -5.88 -4.49 -8.87
CA ASN A 82 -5.37 -5.34 -7.79
C ASN A 82 -5.90 -4.94 -6.41
N SER A 83 -6.07 -3.64 -6.13
CA SER A 83 -6.70 -3.18 -4.88
C SER A 83 -8.13 -3.74 -4.74
N LEU A 84 -8.95 -3.56 -5.78
CA LEU A 84 -10.34 -4.04 -5.82
C LEU A 84 -10.48 -5.56 -5.80
N LYS A 85 -9.44 -6.30 -6.22
CA LYS A 85 -9.42 -7.77 -6.11
C LYS A 85 -9.47 -8.23 -4.65
N TYR A 86 -8.91 -7.46 -3.72
CA TYR A 86 -8.79 -7.86 -2.31
C TYR A 86 -9.77 -7.13 -1.39
N SER A 87 -10.24 -5.94 -1.74
CA SER A 87 -11.24 -5.20 -0.95
C SER A 87 -11.96 -4.13 -1.77
N ASP A 88 -13.25 -3.94 -1.49
CA ASP A 88 -14.06 -2.84 -2.04
C ASP A 88 -13.88 -1.52 -1.28
N LEU A 89 -13.05 -1.47 -0.24
CA LEU A 89 -12.87 -0.30 0.64
C LEU A 89 -12.62 1.01 -0.14
N HIS A 90 -11.81 0.96 -1.20
CA HIS A 90 -11.44 2.13 -2.00
C HIS A 90 -12.23 2.28 -3.29
N LYS A 91 -13.30 1.51 -3.50
CA LYS A 91 -14.02 1.47 -4.77
C LYS A 91 -14.50 2.83 -5.25
N THR A 92 -15.16 3.58 -4.37
CA THR A 92 -15.67 4.91 -4.70
C THR A 92 -14.54 5.86 -5.08
N ASP A 93 -13.43 5.84 -4.34
CA ASP A 93 -12.27 6.70 -4.60
C ASP A 93 -11.59 6.32 -5.91
N ILE A 94 -11.41 5.03 -6.16
CA ILE A 94 -10.83 4.48 -7.40
C ILE A 94 -11.69 4.88 -8.61
N ASP A 95 -13.01 4.75 -8.50
CA ASP A 95 -13.92 5.13 -9.57
C ASP A 95 -13.89 6.64 -9.83
N HIS A 96 -13.73 7.45 -8.78
CA HIS A 96 -13.56 8.89 -8.90
C HIS A 96 -12.25 9.27 -9.60
N GLU A 97 -11.13 8.70 -9.14
CA GLU A 97 -9.80 8.91 -9.69
C GLU A 97 -9.74 8.52 -11.17
N ARG A 98 -10.24 7.32 -11.54
CA ARG A 98 -10.33 6.86 -12.94
C ARG A 98 -11.09 7.83 -13.84
N LYS A 99 -12.18 8.44 -13.37
CA LYS A 99 -12.94 9.45 -14.12
C LYS A 99 -12.11 10.72 -14.34
N ILE A 100 -11.43 11.21 -13.32
CA ILE A 100 -10.54 12.39 -13.44
C ILE A 100 -9.47 12.13 -14.51
N TYR A 101 -8.86 10.95 -14.51
CA TYR A 101 -7.85 10.60 -15.50
C TYR A 101 -8.41 10.50 -16.92
N TRP A 102 -9.60 9.89 -17.08
CA TRP A 102 -10.25 9.82 -18.38
C TRP A 102 -10.52 11.21 -18.97
N VAL A 103 -11.03 12.14 -18.15
CA VAL A 103 -11.23 13.54 -18.55
C VAL A 103 -9.92 14.21 -18.93
N ARG A 104 -8.85 14.00 -18.14
CA ARG A 104 -7.52 14.58 -18.42
C ARG A 104 -6.96 14.08 -19.75
N ILE A 105 -6.97 12.76 -19.99
CA ILE A 105 -6.49 12.16 -21.25
C ILE A 105 -7.30 12.68 -22.44
N PHE A 106 -8.62 12.70 -22.33
CA PHE A 106 -9.49 13.19 -23.39
C PHE A 106 -9.15 14.65 -23.76
N ASN A 107 -9.03 15.52 -22.76
CA ASN A 107 -8.70 16.93 -22.98
C ASN A 107 -7.28 17.14 -23.56
N THR A 108 -6.30 16.30 -23.20
CA THR A 108 -4.95 16.40 -23.79
C THR A 108 -4.90 16.04 -25.27
N GLY A 109 -5.84 15.26 -25.80
CA GLY A 109 -5.91 14.94 -27.22
C GLY A 109 -6.70 15.94 -28.06
N VAL A 110 -7.31 16.94 -27.41
CA VAL A 110 -8.17 17.96 -28.04
C VAL A 110 -7.43 19.31 -28.24
N ASN A 111 -6.31 19.52 -27.54
CA ASN A 111 -5.42 20.69 -27.69
C ASN A 111 -4.33 20.43 -28.73
#